data_AF-E1WSY1-F1
#
_entry.id   AF-E1WSY1-F1
#
_cell.length_a   1.000
_cell.length_b   1.000
_cell.length_c   1.000
_cell.angle_alpha   90.00
_cell.angle_beta   90.00
_cell.angle_gamma   90.00
#
_symmetry.space_group_name_H-M   'P 1'
#
loop_
_entity.id
_entity.type
_entity.pdbx_description
1 polymer ?
#
loop_
_entity_poly.entity_id
_entity_poly.type
_entity_poly.pdbx_seq_one_letter_code
_entity_poly.pdbx_strand_id
1 'polypeptide(L)'
;MTIMKLRLGVRGMMWLTLVIMMWGIISCRTQEEKCLEEVLSLPLANKEELQKVLDHYKDDSLKYQAVCFLIRNMPFHAGYEGNALKHYYQYFDIYA
;
A
#
# COMPACT_ATOMS: atom_id res chain seq x y z
N MET A 1 -46.99 16.24 -24.12
CA MET A 1 -46.53 14.94 -23.56
C MET A 1 -45.07 14.58 -23.90
N THR A 2 -44.50 15.12 -24.98
CA THR A 2 -43.15 14.79 -25.49
C THR A 2 -42.00 15.37 -24.64
N ILE A 3 -42.16 16.58 -24.10
CA ILE A 3 -41.13 17.28 -23.29
C ILE A 3 -40.89 16.58 -21.94
N MET A 4 -41.92 15.98 -21.34
CA MET A 4 -41.80 15.23 -20.08
C MET A 4 -41.03 13.92 -20.26
N LYS A 5 -41.19 13.23 -21.40
CA LYS A 5 -40.40 12.03 -21.72
C LYS A 5 -38.92 12.37 -21.94
N LEU A 6 -38.63 13.50 -22.58
CA LEU A 6 -37.26 13.99 -22.76
C LEU A 6 -36.60 14.35 -21.41
N ARG A 7 -37.32 15.05 -20.52
CA ARG A 7 -36.83 15.37 -19.16
C ARG A 7 -36.63 14.13 -18.28
N LEU A 8 -37.47 13.10 -18.43
CA LEU A 8 -37.33 11.84 -17.70
C LEU A 8 -36.12 11.03 -18.19
N GLY A 9 -35.86 11.03 -19.51
CA GLY A 9 -34.67 10.44 -20.11
C GLY A 9 -33.37 11.14 -19.70
N VAL A 10 -33.37 12.49 -19.65
CA VAL A 10 -32.22 13.27 -19.18
C VAL A 10 -31.94 13.03 -17.70
N ARG A 11 -32.97 12.94 -16.84
CA ARG A 11 -32.80 12.54 -15.43
C ARG A 11 -32.22 11.14 -15.31
N GLY A 12 -32.72 10.16 -16.09
CA GLY A 12 -32.19 8.80 -16.10
C GLY A 12 -30.72 8.73 -16.54
N MET A 13 -30.34 9.48 -17.59
CA MET A 13 -28.96 9.59 -18.07
C MET A 13 -28.02 10.22 -17.01
N MET A 14 -28.51 11.21 -16.27
CA MET A 14 -27.76 11.86 -15.19
C MET A 14 -27.53 10.90 -14.01
N TRP A 15 -28.51 10.08 -13.65
CA TRP A 15 -28.32 9.02 -12.66
C TRP A 15 -27.32 7.95 -13.11
N LEU A 16 -27.40 7.54 -14.37
CA LEU A 16 -26.49 6.54 -14.94
C LEU A 16 -25.03 7.03 -14.91
N THR A 17 -24.80 8.28 -15.31
CA THR A 17 -23.46 8.89 -15.29
C THR A 17 -22.90 9.04 -13.87
N LEU A 18 -23.74 9.40 -12.89
CA LEU A 18 -23.34 9.45 -11.48
C LEU A 18 -22.94 8.06 -10.94
N VAL A 19 -23.68 7.00 -11.30
CA VAL A 19 -23.36 5.62 -10.88
C VAL A 19 -22.03 5.15 -11.50
N ILE A 20 -21.79 5.44 -12.79
CA ILE A 20 -20.53 5.11 -13.46
C ILE A 20 -19.35 5.84 -12.82
N MET A 21 -19.52 7.14 -12.51
CA MET A 21 -18.48 7.94 -11.86
C MET A 21 -18.15 7.40 -10.45
N MET A 22 -19.15 6.98 -9.69
CA MET A 22 -18.96 6.34 -8.38
C MET A 22 -18.18 5.02 -8.46
N TRP A 23 -18.41 4.18 -9.48
CA TRP A 23 -17.64 2.94 -9.66
C TRP A 23 -16.17 3.19 -10.04
N GLY A 24 -15.88 4.26 -10.78
CA GLY A 24 -14.51 4.62 -11.15
C GLY A 24 -13.61 4.95 -9.96
N ILE A 25 -14.17 5.52 -8.89
CA ILE A 25 -13.42 5.90 -7.68
C ILE A 25 -12.92 4.66 -6.93
N ILE A 26 -13.67 3.55 -6.96
CA ILE A 26 -13.30 2.30 -6.27
C ILE A 26 -12.10 1.61 -6.96
N SER A 27 -11.95 1.79 -8.28
CA SER A 27 -10.78 1.29 -9.03
C SER A 27 -9.51 2.11 -8.83
N CYS A 28 -9.59 3.31 -8.24
CA CYS A 28 -8.39 4.11 -7.96
C CYS A 28 -7.57 3.61 -6.77
N ARG A 29 -8.03 2.58 -6.02
CA ARG A 29 -7.14 1.86 -5.10
C ARG A 29 -6.04 1.20 -5.91
N THR A 30 -4.83 1.72 -5.81
CA THR A 30 -3.70 1.18 -6.54
C THR A 30 -3.40 -0.22 -6.02
N GLN A 31 -2.94 -1.10 -6.91
CA GLN A 31 -2.44 -2.42 -6.52
C GLN A 31 -1.33 -2.32 -5.46
N GLU A 32 -0.64 -1.18 -5.42
CA GLU A 32 0.45 -0.88 -4.49
C GLU A 32 -0.02 -0.77 -3.04
N GLU A 33 -1.15 -0.09 -2.79
CA GLU A 33 -1.73 0.02 -1.44
C GLU A 33 -2.14 -1.35 -0.89
N LYS A 34 -2.73 -2.20 -1.75
CA LYS A 34 -3.12 -3.57 -1.37
C LYS A 34 -1.92 -4.43 -0.97
N CYS A 35 -0.85 -4.39 -1.75
CA CYS A 35 0.35 -5.15 -1.45
C CYS A 35 1.05 -4.65 -0.17
N LEU A 36 1.03 -3.34 0.11
CA LEU A 36 1.59 -2.80 1.35
C LEU A 36 0.79 -3.27 2.58
N GLU A 37 -0.54 -3.22 2.52
CA GLU A 37 -1.41 -3.75 3.58
C GLU A 37 -1.18 -5.25 3.82
N GLU A 38 -1.01 -6.03 2.74
CA GLU A 38 -0.71 -7.45 2.81
C GLU A 38 0.62 -7.73 3.52
N VAL A 39 1.70 -7.01 3.19
CA VAL A 39 3.00 -7.17 3.87
C VAL A 39 2.90 -6.82 5.35
N LEU A 40 2.20 -5.74 5.70
CA LEU A 40 1.98 -5.33 7.09
C LEU A 40 1.08 -6.30 7.87
N SER A 41 0.37 -7.20 7.19
CA SER A 41 -0.47 -8.24 7.81
C SER A 41 0.30 -9.53 8.14
N LEU A 42 1.52 -9.69 7.63
CA LEU A 42 2.32 -10.91 7.84
C LEU A 42 2.75 -11.05 9.31
N PRO A 43 2.70 -12.26 9.91
CA PRO A 43 3.11 -12.48 11.30
C PRO A 43 4.59 -12.16 11.58
N LEU A 44 5.43 -12.25 10.54
CA LEU A 44 6.86 -11.96 10.62
C LEU A 44 7.17 -10.47 10.42
N ALA A 45 6.18 -9.66 10.02
CA ALA A 45 6.37 -8.24 9.85
C ALA A 45 6.46 -7.59 11.24
N ASN A 46 7.54 -6.85 11.49
CA ASN A 46 7.64 -5.98 12.65
C ASN A 46 6.76 -4.73 12.44
N LYS A 47 5.44 -4.95 12.45
CA LYS A 47 4.42 -3.99 12.02
C LYS A 47 4.54 -2.66 12.77
N GLU A 48 4.86 -2.71 14.06
CA GLU A 48 4.96 -1.51 14.89
C GLU A 48 6.13 -0.62 14.46
N GLU A 49 7.30 -1.19 14.20
CA GLU A 49 8.45 -0.43 13.68
C GLU A 49 8.22 0.07 12.25
N LEU A 50 7.60 -0.76 11.39
CA LEU A 50 7.27 -0.34 10.03
C LEU A 50 6.27 0.84 10.01
N GLN A 51 5.30 0.85 10.93
CA GLN A 51 4.37 1.96 11.08
C GLN A 51 5.08 3.25 11.52
N LYS A 52 6.04 3.17 12.45
CA LYS A 52 6.85 4.34 12.85
C LYS A 52 7.60 4.95 11.67
N VAL A 53 8.16 4.12 10.79
CA VAL A 53 8.85 4.60 9.57
C VAL A 53 7.87 5.27 8.61
N LEU A 54 6.69 4.66 8.38
CA LEU A 54 5.64 5.26 7.54
C LEU A 54 5.18 6.61 8.10
N ASP A 55 4.93 6.69 9.40
CA ASP A 55 4.49 7.90 10.08
C ASP A 55 5.55 9.00 10.06
N HIS A 56 6.84 8.64 10.14
CA HIS A 56 7.94 9.59 10.08
C HIS A 56 8.07 10.27 8.72
N TYR A 57 7.82 9.55 7.62
CA TYR A 57 7.99 10.05 6.26
C TYR A 57 6.69 10.52 5.60
N LYS A 58 5.54 10.43 6.27
CA LYS A 58 4.21 10.76 5.69
C LYS A 58 4.11 12.16 5.06
N ASP A 59 4.89 13.12 5.56
CA ASP A 59 4.84 14.53 5.11
C ASP A 59 5.80 14.80 3.93
N ASP A 60 6.68 13.86 3.60
CA ASP A 60 7.62 13.93 2.47
C ASP A 60 7.21 12.90 1.41
N SER A 61 6.49 13.37 0.39
CA SER A 61 5.84 12.48 -0.59
C SER A 61 6.81 11.55 -1.32
N LEU A 62 8.03 12.02 -1.63
CA LEU A 62 9.04 11.21 -2.31
C LEU A 62 9.59 10.14 -1.38
N LYS A 63 9.91 10.49 -0.13
CA LYS A 63 10.42 9.53 0.85
C LYS A 63 9.35 8.54 1.27
N TYR A 64 8.11 8.98 1.43
CA TYR A 64 6.98 8.10 1.71
C TYR A 64 6.82 7.04 0.62
N GLN A 65 6.88 7.44 -0.65
CA GLN A 65 6.84 6.49 -1.77
C GLN A 65 8.02 5.51 -1.74
N ALA A 66 9.24 5.98 -1.44
CA ALA A 66 10.39 5.10 -1.30
C ALA A 66 10.23 4.09 -0.16
N VAL A 67 9.72 4.51 1.00
CA VAL A 67 9.43 3.64 2.14
C VAL A 67 8.38 2.58 1.77
N CYS A 68 7.26 3.00 1.17
CA CYS A 68 6.22 2.08 0.69
C CYS A 68 6.80 1.04 -0.28
N PHE A 69 7.65 1.47 -1.22
CA PHE A 69 8.35 0.57 -2.14
C PHE A 69 9.24 -0.43 -1.41
N LEU A 70 10.06 0.02 -0.46
CA LEU A 70 10.97 -0.86 0.30
C LEU A 70 10.19 -1.88 1.14
N ILE A 71 9.17 -1.44 1.89
CA ILE A 71 8.36 -2.32 2.74
C ILE A 71 7.67 -3.38 1.89
N ARG A 72 7.06 -3.00 0.77
CA ARG A 72 6.38 -3.95 -0.11
C ARG A 72 7.32 -5.04 -0.67
N ASN A 73 8.60 -4.71 -0.83
CA ASN A 73 9.62 -5.66 -1.32
C ASN A 73 10.41 -6.34 -0.20
N MET A 74 10.07 -6.15 1.09
CA MET A 74 10.69 -6.88 2.19
C MET A 74 10.38 -8.38 2.27
N PRO A 75 9.19 -8.89 1.88
CA PRO A 75 8.93 -10.31 1.93
C PRO A 75 10.04 -11.10 1.24
N PHE A 76 10.50 -12.18 1.88
CA PHE A 76 11.61 -13.03 1.40
C PHE A 76 13.02 -12.40 1.43
N HIS A 77 13.17 -11.17 1.94
CA HIS A 77 14.45 -10.51 2.20
C HIS A 77 14.75 -10.33 3.70
N ALA A 78 14.15 -11.15 4.55
CA ALA A 78 14.40 -11.11 5.99
C ALA A 78 15.82 -11.59 6.33
N GLY A 79 16.46 -10.90 7.28
CA GLY A 79 17.67 -11.39 7.92
C GLY A 79 17.36 -12.56 8.86
N TYR A 80 18.30 -13.49 8.99
CA TYR A 80 18.22 -14.51 10.02
C TYR A 80 18.69 -13.92 11.35
N GLU A 81 17.94 -14.14 12.43
CA GLU A 81 18.35 -13.83 13.79
C GLU A 81 18.40 -15.11 14.64
N GLY A 82 19.32 -15.16 15.60
CA GLY A 82 19.41 -16.26 16.55
C GLY A 82 20.82 -16.48 17.10
N ASN A 83 20.92 -17.18 18.24
CA ASN A 83 22.20 -17.47 18.88
C ASN A 83 23.17 -18.23 17.96
N ALA A 84 22.66 -19.04 17.03
CA ALA A 84 23.48 -19.76 16.06
C ALA A 84 24.21 -18.82 15.08
N LEU A 85 23.67 -17.63 14.79
CA LEU A 85 24.33 -16.64 13.93
C LEU A 85 25.48 -15.89 14.61
N LYS A 86 25.56 -15.90 15.95
CA LYS A 86 26.65 -15.21 16.68
C LYS A 86 28.03 -15.67 16.25
N HIS A 87 28.19 -16.96 15.95
CA HIS A 87 29.46 -17.51 15.45
C HIS A 87 29.79 -17.05 14.02
N TYR A 88 28.79 -16.78 13.19
CA TYR A 88 28.99 -16.23 11.85
C TYR A 88 29.40 -14.75 11.89
N TYR A 89 28.85 -13.96 12.82
CA TYR A 89 29.23 -12.54 12.94
C TYR A 89 30.69 -12.32 13.34
N GLN A 90 31.26 -13.24 14.13
CA GLN A 90 32.69 -13.21 14.48
C GLN A 90 33.61 -13.20 13.24
N TYR A 91 33.19 -13.80 12.12
CA TYR A 91 33.98 -13.73 10.87
C TYR A 91 34.05 -12.32 10.30
N PHE A 92 32.98 -11.55 10.38
CA PHE A 92 32.95 -10.19 9.84
C PHE A 92 33.74 -9.21 10.71
N ASP A 93 33.77 -9.44 12.02
CA ASP A 93 34.58 -8.65 12.97
C ASP A 93 36.10 -8.81 12.74
N ILE A 94 36.55 -9.93 12.15
CA ILE A 94 37.97 -10.14 11.82
C ILE A 94 38.44 -9.24 10.66
N TYR A 95 37.50 -8.75 9.83
CA TYR A 95 37.81 -7.97 8.63
C TYR A 95 37.25 -6.53 8.68
N ALA A 96 36.70 -6.10 9.81
CA ALA A 96 36.23 -4.74 10.07
C ALA A 96 37.33 -3.88 10.68
#